data_AF-A0A349HQG7-F1
#
_entry.id   AF-A0A349HQG7-F1
#
_cell.length_a   1.000
_cell.length_b   1.000
_cell.length_c   1.000
_cell.angle_alpha   90.00
_cell.angle_beta   90.00
_cell.angle_gamma   90.00
#
_symmetry.space_group_name_H-M   'P 1'
#
loop_
_entity.id
_entity.type
_entity.pdbx_description
1 polymer ?
#
loop_
_entity_poly.entity_id
_entity_poly.type
_entity_poly.pdbx_seq_one_letter_code
_entity_poly.pdbx_strand_id
1 'polypeptide(L)'
;MREAIGLGMALEQFGSTFFSNGTNIGGVAKHPGKLSKQGHDNLIDSINKAYQGLGNSHKLLLLEENMDFMPVTMPLADAQYIELRRFQLEEIARIFRVPLHLLQDLSRSTNNNIEHQSIDFVMHTIRPWLVRIEQAINMQLFSEQERKKYFVEFSVDALLRGDILSRFQAYSIAKQNGIYNANEIRELENRNPYDGGDKYTIQLNMQDVGQLGKLVGDSRELVIKDNEIRVIPKNEIAIKPVELNINEKEARSIRSANTRTRLAKAYSGLFENVVTRLIKRERAEVMSIANSCFTNRDNQLFGEKLDKFYEDFKEFLNIQTKPVISTYADAIAIEAADEVELKDYDIDRFTDDYQKAFDYRYSKEHKGRITNIVAKAIENNKNPVEVLEKEFDSWEEKKPEQVSKEETVKIAGAVSLAVYKIAGVTKLVWRNTGSKSCPYCEALDGKIVGIQESFIPVGSQFKPDGADLPLKIDSPKMHAPLHGGCVCQISPSW
;
A
#
# COMPACT_ATOMS: atom_id res chain seq x y z
N MET A 1 -39.03 15.94 18.75
CA MET A 1 -38.38 17.18 18.26
C MET A 1 -38.75 18.39 19.12
N ARG A 2 -40.03 18.78 19.21
CA ARG A 2 -40.47 19.93 20.01
C ARG A 2 -40.02 19.87 21.48
N GLU A 3 -40.22 18.73 22.14
CA GLU A 3 -39.84 18.54 23.55
C GLU A 3 -38.33 18.62 23.77
N ALA A 4 -37.53 18.00 22.90
CA ALA A 4 -36.06 18.07 22.99
C ALA A 4 -35.56 19.52 22.86
N ILE A 5 -36.05 20.26 21.85
CA ILE A 5 -35.66 21.67 21.67
C ILE A 5 -36.15 22.52 22.86
N GLY A 6 -37.37 22.28 23.35
CA GLY A 6 -37.91 22.97 24.51
C GLY A 6 -37.10 22.74 25.79
N LEU A 7 -36.64 21.51 26.02
CA LEU A 7 -35.75 21.17 27.13
C LEU A 7 -34.40 21.88 27.03
N GLY A 8 -33.81 21.94 25.82
CA GLY A 8 -32.57 22.68 25.57
C GLY A 8 -32.70 24.17 25.88
N MET A 9 -33.78 24.81 25.43
CA MET A 9 -34.06 26.22 25.73
C MET A 9 -34.26 26.45 27.24
N ALA A 10 -34.94 25.54 27.93
CA ALA A 10 -35.14 25.62 29.37
C ALA A 10 -33.81 25.48 30.14
N LEU A 11 -32.94 24.56 29.72
CA LEU A 11 -31.60 24.37 30.29
C LEU A 11 -30.72 25.60 30.06
N GLU A 12 -30.73 26.19 28.87
CA GLU A 12 -29.99 27.43 28.59
C GLU A 12 -30.50 28.60 29.43
N GLN A 13 -31.82 28.76 29.53
CA GLN A 13 -32.43 29.79 30.38
C GLN A 13 -32.06 29.58 31.85
N PHE A 14 -32.11 28.33 32.33
CA PHE A 14 -31.70 27.98 33.69
C PHE A 14 -30.22 28.32 33.92
N GLY A 15 -29.32 27.91 33.02
CA GLY A 15 -27.90 28.23 33.11
C GLY A 15 -27.61 29.73 33.07
N SER A 16 -28.22 30.45 32.12
CA SER A 16 -28.10 31.91 32.03
C SER A 16 -28.53 32.59 33.32
N THR A 17 -29.70 32.22 33.86
CA THR A 17 -30.23 32.76 35.13
C THR A 17 -29.34 32.40 36.32
N PHE A 18 -28.84 31.15 36.37
CA PHE A 18 -27.95 30.67 37.41
C PHE A 18 -26.63 31.45 37.41
N PHE A 19 -25.97 31.59 36.26
CA PHE A 19 -24.71 32.33 36.16
C PHE A 19 -24.89 33.84 36.28
N SER A 20 -26.00 34.43 35.82
CA SER A 20 -26.29 35.85 35.97
C SER A 20 -26.55 36.27 37.42
N ASN A 21 -27.00 35.33 38.24
CA ASN A 21 -27.23 35.55 39.66
C ASN A 21 -26.01 35.22 40.54
N GLY A 22 -24.91 34.71 39.95
CA GLY A 22 -23.71 34.29 40.67
C GLY A 22 -23.90 33.00 41.49
N THR A 23 -22.94 32.66 42.35
CA THR A 23 -23.02 31.51 43.31
C THR A 23 -24.14 31.63 44.35
N ASN A 24 -24.99 32.64 44.24
CA ASN A 24 -26.12 32.92 45.12
C ASN A 24 -27.32 32.04 44.75
N ILE A 25 -27.12 30.73 44.75
CA ILE A 25 -28.20 29.75 44.75
C ILE A 25 -28.99 30.01 46.04
N GLY A 26 -30.32 30.13 45.93
CA GLY A 26 -31.18 30.60 47.02
C GLY A 26 -30.84 30.00 48.39
N GLY A 27 -31.01 30.78 49.44
CA GLY A 27 -30.83 30.32 50.82
C GLY A 27 -32.08 30.57 51.63
N VAL A 28 -32.23 29.82 52.72
CA VAL A 28 -33.29 30.06 53.69
C VAL A 28 -32.69 30.89 54.82
N ALA A 29 -33.16 32.14 54.96
CA ALA A 29 -32.86 32.96 56.11
C ALA A 29 -33.87 32.66 57.22
N LYS A 30 -33.39 32.12 58.35
CA LYS A 30 -34.23 31.77 59.50
C LYS A 30 -34.10 32.84 60.57
N HIS A 31 -35.20 33.54 60.83
CA HIS A 31 -35.28 34.49 61.93
C HIS A 31 -35.82 33.80 63.21
N PRO A 32 -35.20 33.98 64.39
CA PRO A 32 -35.60 33.30 65.61
C PRO A 32 -36.91 33.85 66.25
N GLY A 33 -37.32 35.07 65.91
CA GLY A 33 -38.51 35.75 66.46
C GLY A 33 -39.55 36.20 65.42
N LYS A 34 -40.59 36.93 65.86
CA LYS A 34 -41.61 37.54 64.97
C LYS A 34 -41.15 38.90 64.47
N LEU A 35 -41.02 39.10 63.17
CA LEU A 35 -40.78 40.42 62.57
C LEU A 35 -42.07 41.24 62.47
N SER A 36 -41.93 42.57 62.58
CA SER A 36 -42.97 43.50 62.15
C SER A 36 -43.04 43.55 60.61
N LYS A 37 -44.19 43.94 60.05
CA LYS A 37 -44.37 44.01 58.59
C LYS A 37 -43.34 44.94 57.92
N GLN A 38 -43.04 46.08 58.56
CA GLN A 38 -42.02 47.02 58.05
C GLN A 38 -40.60 46.45 58.13
N GLY A 39 -40.27 45.73 59.20
CA GLY A 39 -38.96 45.08 59.34
C GLY A 39 -38.74 43.97 58.33
N HIS A 40 -39.80 43.20 58.03
CA HIS A 40 -39.79 42.17 56.99
C HIS A 40 -39.50 42.75 55.60
N ASP A 41 -40.19 43.82 55.20
CA ASP A 41 -40.05 44.39 53.86
C ASP A 41 -38.65 45.05 53.69
N ASN A 42 -38.16 45.76 54.73
CA ASN A 42 -36.81 46.31 54.72
C ASN A 42 -35.72 45.23 54.62
N LEU A 43 -35.92 44.08 55.29
CA LEU A 43 -35.00 42.96 55.26
C LEU A 43 -34.95 42.31 53.87
N ILE A 44 -36.10 42.12 53.22
CA ILE A 44 -36.18 41.61 51.84
C ILE A 44 -35.46 42.55 50.88
N ASP A 45 -35.68 43.85 50.99
CA ASP A 45 -35.03 44.84 50.12
C ASP A 45 -33.52 44.89 50.32
N SER A 46 -33.05 44.79 51.58
CA SER A 46 -31.63 44.72 51.91
C SER A 46 -30.96 43.48 51.33
N ILE A 47 -31.60 42.30 51.51
CA ILE A 47 -31.10 41.04 50.97
C ILE A 47 -31.08 41.08 49.43
N ASN A 48 -32.16 41.54 48.79
CA ASN A 48 -32.21 41.62 47.33
C ASN A 48 -31.14 42.56 46.75
N LYS A 49 -30.92 43.73 47.35
CA LYS A 49 -29.85 44.67 46.93
C LYS A 49 -28.45 44.10 47.13
N ALA A 50 -28.25 43.32 48.20
CA ALA A 50 -26.97 42.70 48.49
C ALA A 50 -26.69 41.45 47.65
N TYR A 51 -27.71 40.71 47.21
CA TYR A 51 -27.57 39.41 46.53
C TYR A 51 -27.82 39.41 45.02
N GLN A 52 -28.61 40.36 44.47
CA GLN A 52 -28.96 40.34 43.04
C GLN A 52 -27.87 40.96 42.16
N GLY A 53 -27.55 40.28 41.04
CA GLY A 53 -26.67 40.77 39.98
C GLY A 53 -25.21 40.26 40.06
N LEU A 54 -24.59 40.05 38.89
CA LEU A 54 -23.25 39.47 38.74
C LEU A 54 -22.17 40.15 39.61
N GLY A 55 -22.22 41.48 39.75
CA GLY A 55 -21.22 42.27 40.50
C GLY A 55 -21.34 42.18 42.03
N ASN A 56 -22.37 41.51 42.55
CA ASN A 56 -22.60 41.32 43.98
C ASN A 56 -22.21 39.91 44.47
N SER A 57 -21.70 39.06 43.57
CA SER A 57 -21.13 37.75 43.91
C SER A 57 -19.98 37.92 44.92
N HIS A 58 -19.98 37.11 45.99
CA HIS A 58 -18.98 37.14 47.08
C HIS A 58 -19.03 38.34 48.05
N LYS A 59 -20.09 39.17 48.02
CA LYS A 59 -20.30 40.16 49.09
C LYS A 59 -20.67 39.47 50.40
N LEU A 60 -20.04 39.89 51.49
CA LEU A 60 -20.36 39.40 52.83
C LEU A 60 -21.74 39.93 53.23
N LEU A 61 -22.69 39.02 53.47
CA LEU A 61 -23.98 39.38 54.07
C LEU A 61 -23.80 39.53 55.59
N LEU A 62 -24.10 40.71 56.10
CA LEU A 62 -24.23 40.92 57.53
C LEU A 62 -25.63 40.48 57.97
N LEU A 63 -25.68 39.50 58.88
CA LEU A 63 -26.93 39.01 59.48
C LEU A 63 -27.11 39.63 60.86
N GLU A 64 -28.27 40.25 61.07
CA GLU A 64 -28.63 40.89 62.35
C GLU A 64 -29.51 39.95 63.20
N GLU A 65 -29.67 40.26 64.48
CA GLU A 65 -30.61 39.57 65.41
C GLU A 65 -30.46 38.03 65.51
N ASN A 66 -29.24 37.51 65.44
CA ASN A 66 -28.96 36.07 65.45
C ASN A 66 -29.68 35.31 64.32
N MET A 67 -29.92 35.95 63.18
CA MET A 67 -30.39 35.27 61.99
C MET A 67 -29.38 34.24 61.50
N ASP A 68 -29.88 33.07 61.14
CA ASP A 68 -29.10 32.02 60.52
C ASP A 68 -29.40 31.96 59.02
N PHE A 69 -28.35 31.91 58.19
CA PHE A 69 -28.48 31.77 56.75
C PHE A 69 -28.04 30.37 56.35
N MET A 70 -29.00 29.55 55.96
CA MET A 70 -28.74 28.22 55.44
C MET A 70 -28.64 28.31 53.91
N PRO A 71 -27.44 28.20 53.32
CA PRO A 71 -27.31 28.18 51.87
C PRO A 71 -27.92 26.87 51.33
N VAL A 72 -28.89 26.96 50.41
CA VAL A 72 -29.37 25.78 49.67
C VAL A 72 -28.52 25.69 48.41
N THR A 73 -27.35 25.06 48.54
CA THR A 73 -26.50 24.82 47.38
C THR A 73 -26.97 23.56 46.66
N MET A 74 -27.21 23.68 45.36
CA MET A 74 -27.21 22.52 44.46
C MET A 74 -25.98 22.67 43.56
N PRO A 75 -24.86 22.00 43.87
CA PRO A 75 -23.69 22.06 43.02
C PRO A 75 -24.06 21.59 41.61
N LEU A 76 -23.77 22.39 40.58
CA LEU A 76 -24.01 21.99 39.17
C LEU A 76 -23.25 20.71 38.78
N ALA A 77 -22.18 20.37 39.52
CA ALA A 77 -21.45 19.13 39.40
C ALA A 77 -22.32 17.92 39.82
N ASP A 78 -23.08 18.04 40.91
CA ASP A 78 -23.98 16.99 41.40
C ASP A 78 -25.22 16.85 40.50
N ALA A 79 -25.63 17.96 39.87
CA ALA A 79 -26.75 17.99 38.92
C ALA A 79 -26.37 17.53 37.50
N GLN A 80 -25.12 17.11 37.27
CA GLN A 80 -24.62 16.66 35.96
C GLN A 80 -24.96 17.63 34.80
N TYR A 81 -25.00 18.93 35.08
CA TYR A 81 -25.55 19.93 34.15
C TYR A 81 -24.81 19.97 32.80
N ILE A 82 -23.49 19.77 32.83
CA ILE A 82 -22.66 19.69 31.62
C ILE A 82 -23.00 18.45 30.80
N GLU A 83 -23.28 17.33 31.44
CA GLU A 83 -23.66 16.08 30.77
C GLU A 83 -25.07 16.19 30.16
N LEU A 84 -26.01 16.82 30.86
CA LEU A 84 -27.34 17.14 30.30
C LEU A 84 -27.25 18.03 29.06
N ARG A 85 -26.37 19.04 29.07
CA ARG A 85 -26.15 19.88 27.87
C ARG A 85 -25.50 19.12 26.72
N ARG A 86 -24.58 18.19 27.00
CA ARG A 86 -24.00 17.31 25.98
C ARG A 86 -25.04 16.36 25.40
N PHE A 87 -25.84 15.72 26.26
CA PHE A 87 -26.91 14.83 25.85
C PHE A 87 -27.95 15.56 24.98
N GLN A 88 -28.27 16.82 25.33
CA GLN A 88 -29.17 17.65 24.54
C GLN A 88 -28.64 17.93 23.13
N LEU A 89 -27.33 18.17 22.99
CA LEU A 89 -26.67 18.31 21.69
C LEU A 89 -26.82 16.99 20.90
N GLU A 90 -26.58 15.85 21.54
CA GLU A 90 -26.73 14.52 20.90
C GLU A 90 -28.17 14.23 20.44
N GLU A 91 -29.18 14.60 21.24
CA GLU A 91 -30.59 14.41 20.88
C GLU A 91 -30.98 15.23 19.65
N ILE A 92 -30.56 16.49 19.59
CA ILE A 92 -30.83 17.37 18.44
C ILE A 92 -30.11 16.82 17.20
N ALA A 93 -28.82 16.46 17.33
CA ALA A 93 -28.02 15.89 16.26
C ALA A 93 -28.68 14.62 15.68
N ARG A 94 -29.21 13.74 16.54
CA ARG A 94 -29.90 12.50 16.16
C ARG A 94 -31.17 12.76 15.34
N ILE A 95 -31.95 13.78 15.69
CA ILE A 95 -33.18 14.14 14.95
C ILE A 95 -32.85 14.52 13.50
N PHE A 96 -31.77 15.29 13.31
CA PHE A 96 -31.31 15.71 11.98
C PHE A 96 -30.38 14.71 11.31
N ARG A 97 -30.04 13.61 11.98
CA ARG A 97 -29.07 12.61 11.53
C ARG A 97 -27.70 13.23 11.22
N VAL A 98 -27.30 14.24 11.96
CA VAL A 98 -25.98 14.88 11.83
C VAL A 98 -25.03 14.21 12.82
N PRO A 99 -23.90 13.63 12.36
CA PRO A 99 -22.89 13.12 13.26
C PRO A 99 -22.26 14.19 14.17
N LEU A 100 -21.88 13.78 15.38
CA LEU A 100 -21.39 14.68 16.42
C LEU A 100 -20.05 15.34 16.08
N HIS A 101 -19.20 14.69 15.29
CA HIS A 101 -17.91 15.25 14.89
C HIS A 101 -18.06 16.50 14.00
N LEU A 102 -19.15 16.62 13.24
CA LEU A 102 -19.46 17.84 12.47
C LEU A 102 -19.91 18.99 13.38
N LEU A 103 -20.40 18.68 14.58
CA LEU A 103 -20.75 19.64 15.63
C LEU A 103 -19.58 19.92 16.58
N GLN A 104 -18.36 19.51 16.20
CA GLN A 104 -17.12 19.66 16.97
C GLN A 104 -17.11 18.88 18.30
N ASP A 105 -17.99 17.90 18.48
CA ASP A 105 -17.90 16.96 19.61
C ASP A 105 -17.15 15.70 19.19
N LEU A 106 -15.89 15.62 19.64
CA LEU A 106 -14.95 14.53 19.37
C LEU A 106 -14.76 13.59 20.58
N SER A 107 -15.60 13.72 21.62
CA SER A 107 -15.42 13.03 22.90
C SER A 107 -15.34 11.49 22.79
N ARG A 108 -15.86 10.90 21.70
CA ARG A 108 -15.86 9.46 21.43
C ARG A 108 -15.29 9.08 20.06
N SER A 109 -14.65 10.01 19.35
CA SER A 109 -14.20 9.79 17.96
C SER A 109 -12.67 9.82 17.85
N THR A 110 -12.09 8.72 17.38
CA THR A 110 -10.68 8.65 16.93
C THR A 110 -10.59 9.03 15.45
N ASN A 111 -9.40 9.44 14.96
CA ASN A 111 -9.22 9.92 13.58
C ASN A 111 -9.77 8.96 12.51
N ASN A 112 -9.49 7.65 12.63
CA ASN A 112 -10.02 6.65 11.70
C ASN A 112 -11.56 6.52 11.76
N ASN A 113 -12.18 6.80 12.90
CA ASN A 113 -13.63 6.77 13.06
C ASN A 113 -14.31 8.03 12.44
N ILE A 114 -13.61 9.16 12.39
CA ILE A 114 -14.13 10.43 11.84
C ILE A 114 -14.35 10.33 10.31
N GLU A 115 -13.44 9.66 9.60
CA GLU A 115 -13.58 9.44 8.15
C GLU A 115 -14.81 8.59 7.84
N HIS A 116 -14.99 7.47 8.55
CA HIS A 116 -16.19 6.63 8.44
C HIS A 116 -17.47 7.39 8.79
N GLN A 117 -17.49 8.15 9.89
CA GLN A 117 -18.66 8.95 10.28
C GLN A 117 -18.99 10.05 9.23
N SER A 118 -17.99 10.58 8.54
CA SER A 118 -18.19 11.56 7.47
C SER A 118 -18.84 10.92 6.24
N ILE A 119 -18.48 9.67 5.91
CA ILE A 119 -19.13 8.90 4.84
C ILE A 119 -20.59 8.58 5.23
N ASP A 120 -20.83 8.14 6.47
CA ASP A 120 -22.17 7.82 6.97
C ASP A 120 -23.11 9.04 6.90
N PHE A 121 -22.61 10.24 7.17
CA PHE A 121 -23.38 11.48 7.02
C PHE A 121 -23.85 11.69 5.58
N VAL A 122 -22.95 11.52 4.62
CA VAL A 122 -23.28 11.71 3.20
C VAL A 122 -24.32 10.67 2.77
N MET A 123 -24.14 9.41 3.17
CA MET A 123 -25.03 8.30 2.79
C MET A 123 -26.42 8.40 3.41
N HIS A 124 -26.52 8.62 4.72
CA HIS A 124 -27.77 8.47 5.46
C HIS A 124 -28.55 9.77 5.64
N THR A 125 -27.90 10.92 5.43
CA THR A 125 -28.49 12.24 5.68
C THR A 125 -28.57 13.05 4.41
N ILE A 126 -27.45 13.26 3.70
CA ILE A 126 -27.43 14.12 2.52
C ILE A 126 -28.05 13.47 1.28
N ARG A 127 -27.65 12.22 0.95
CA ARG A 127 -28.10 11.53 -0.27
C ARG A 127 -29.63 11.43 -0.41
N PRO A 128 -30.41 11.11 0.64
CA PRO A 128 -31.87 11.09 0.53
C PRO A 128 -32.48 12.44 0.15
N TRP A 129 -31.90 13.57 0.59
CA TRP A 129 -32.37 14.90 0.21
C TRP A 129 -32.01 15.23 -1.24
N LEU A 130 -30.79 14.91 -1.67
CA LEU A 130 -30.36 15.13 -3.04
C LEU A 130 -31.23 14.35 -4.03
N VAL A 131 -31.48 13.07 -3.77
CA VAL A 131 -32.35 12.23 -4.61
C VAL A 131 -33.77 12.80 -4.73
N ARG A 132 -34.32 13.34 -3.63
CA ARG A 132 -35.64 14.00 -3.68
C ARG A 132 -35.64 15.22 -4.59
N ILE A 133 -34.58 16.03 -4.54
CA ILE A 133 -34.42 17.22 -5.37
C ILE A 133 -34.22 16.81 -6.83
N GLU A 134 -33.38 15.82 -7.11
CA GLU A 134 -33.16 15.25 -8.44
C GLU A 134 -34.47 14.72 -9.04
N GLN A 135 -35.25 13.97 -8.26
CA GLN A 135 -36.56 13.47 -8.70
C GLN A 135 -37.53 14.62 -8.99
N ALA A 136 -37.55 15.67 -8.15
CA ALA A 136 -38.38 16.84 -8.38
C ALA A 136 -37.97 17.58 -9.68
N ILE A 137 -36.66 17.77 -9.90
CA ILE A 137 -36.11 18.37 -11.12
C ILE A 137 -36.48 17.53 -12.34
N ASN A 138 -36.27 16.21 -12.28
CA ASN A 138 -36.58 15.30 -13.38
C ASN A 138 -38.09 15.31 -13.70
N MET A 139 -38.96 15.43 -12.69
CA MET A 139 -40.41 15.50 -12.87
C MET A 139 -40.90 16.86 -13.37
N GLN A 140 -40.24 17.96 -13.01
CA GLN A 140 -40.73 19.31 -13.30
C GLN A 140 -40.11 19.94 -14.54
N LEU A 141 -38.85 19.61 -14.86
CA LEU A 141 -38.11 20.26 -15.95
C LEU A 141 -38.03 19.43 -17.23
N PHE A 142 -38.20 18.10 -17.16
CA PHE A 142 -38.16 17.23 -18.33
C PHE A 142 -39.54 16.69 -18.72
N SER A 143 -39.79 16.62 -20.03
CA SER A 143 -40.93 15.91 -20.60
C SER A 143 -40.78 14.39 -20.44
N GLU A 144 -41.88 13.63 -20.58
CA GLU A 144 -41.85 12.16 -20.44
C GLU A 144 -40.90 11.46 -21.41
N GLN A 145 -40.68 12.04 -22.59
CA GLN A 145 -39.74 11.50 -23.58
C GLN A 145 -38.28 11.79 -23.20
N GLU A 146 -38.00 12.99 -22.68
CA GLU A 146 -36.64 13.39 -22.26
C GLU A 146 -36.16 12.63 -21.03
N ARG A 147 -37.06 12.30 -20.10
CA ARG A 147 -36.73 11.48 -18.89
C ARG A 147 -36.18 10.09 -19.22
N LYS A 148 -36.41 9.58 -20.43
CA LYS A 148 -35.84 8.30 -20.88
C LYS A 148 -34.39 8.43 -21.38
N LYS A 149 -33.94 9.65 -21.65
CA LYS A 149 -32.66 9.95 -22.28
C LYS A 149 -31.73 10.77 -21.37
N TYR A 150 -32.30 11.61 -20.51
CA TYR A 150 -31.57 12.53 -19.66
C TYR A 150 -32.01 12.36 -18.21
N PHE A 151 -31.06 12.44 -17.30
CA PHE A 151 -31.29 12.47 -15.86
C PHE A 151 -30.42 13.55 -15.23
N VAL A 152 -30.89 14.15 -14.14
CA VAL A 152 -30.10 15.03 -13.28
C VAL A 152 -29.67 14.26 -12.03
N GLU A 153 -28.38 14.36 -11.69
CA GLU A 153 -27.79 13.83 -10.46
C GLU A 153 -26.80 14.85 -9.87
N PHE A 154 -26.79 14.97 -8.54
CA PHE A 154 -25.76 15.71 -7.81
C PHE A 154 -24.53 14.83 -7.60
N SER A 155 -23.37 15.26 -8.11
CA SER A 155 -22.11 14.57 -7.84
C SER A 155 -21.67 14.77 -6.39
N VAL A 156 -21.97 13.79 -5.54
CA VAL A 156 -21.49 13.70 -4.15
C VAL A 156 -20.17 12.96 -4.01
N ASP A 157 -19.61 12.46 -5.12
CA ASP A 157 -18.34 11.74 -5.18
C ASP A 157 -17.19 12.56 -4.60
N ALA A 158 -17.35 13.88 -4.63
CA ALA A 158 -16.45 14.85 -4.05
C ALA A 158 -16.35 14.80 -2.53
N LEU A 159 -17.45 14.48 -1.85
CA LEU A 159 -17.57 14.39 -0.39
C LEU A 159 -17.25 12.98 0.11
N LEU A 160 -17.51 11.96 -0.73
CA LEU A 160 -17.14 10.56 -0.49
C LEU A 160 -15.67 10.25 -0.86
N ARG A 161 -14.91 11.25 -1.32
CA ARG A 161 -13.50 11.17 -1.76
C ARG A 161 -12.48 10.97 -0.62
N GLY A 162 -12.94 10.67 0.60
CA GLY A 162 -12.09 10.51 1.79
C GLY A 162 -11.00 9.45 1.66
N ASP A 163 -11.14 8.51 0.71
CA ASP A 163 -10.03 7.62 0.35
C ASP A 163 -10.04 7.31 -1.16
N ILE A 164 -9.48 8.24 -1.95
CA ILE A 164 -9.21 8.03 -3.39
C ILE A 164 -8.38 6.76 -3.59
N LEU A 165 -7.47 6.45 -2.66
CA LEU A 165 -6.59 5.29 -2.80
C LEU A 165 -7.39 3.99 -2.71
N SER A 166 -8.21 3.80 -1.67
CA SER A 166 -9.06 2.61 -1.54
C SER A 166 -10.06 2.48 -2.69
N ARG A 167 -10.62 3.58 -3.19
CA ARG A 167 -11.56 3.54 -4.33
C ARG A 167 -10.89 3.14 -5.63
N PHE A 168 -9.75 3.75 -5.97
CA PHE A 168 -9.00 3.38 -7.17
C PHE A 168 -8.35 2.00 -7.05
N GLN A 169 -8.00 1.55 -5.83
CA GLN A 169 -7.60 0.17 -5.58
C GLN A 169 -8.77 -0.78 -5.81
N ALA A 170 -9.97 -0.47 -5.34
CA ALA A 170 -11.17 -1.27 -5.60
C ALA A 170 -11.48 -1.36 -7.10
N TYR A 171 -11.38 -0.25 -7.85
CA TYR A 171 -11.52 -0.28 -9.31
C TYR A 171 -10.40 -1.05 -10.01
N SER A 172 -9.17 -0.94 -9.51
CA SER A 172 -8.04 -1.71 -10.04
C SER A 172 -8.28 -3.20 -9.85
N ILE A 173 -8.68 -3.63 -8.65
CA ILE A 173 -9.02 -5.03 -8.35
C ILE A 173 -10.22 -5.49 -9.20
N ALA A 174 -11.27 -4.67 -9.30
CA ALA A 174 -12.45 -4.99 -10.09
C ALA A 174 -12.13 -5.10 -11.59
N LYS A 175 -11.31 -4.20 -12.13
CA LYS A 175 -10.83 -4.24 -13.52
C LYS A 175 -9.90 -5.44 -13.76
N GLN A 176 -9.04 -5.78 -12.80
CA GLN A 176 -8.15 -6.93 -12.91
C GLN A 176 -8.92 -8.26 -12.91
N ASN A 177 -10.01 -8.34 -12.15
CA ASN A 177 -10.91 -9.49 -12.11
C ASN A 177 -11.99 -9.47 -13.21
N GLY A 178 -11.95 -8.49 -14.14
CA GLY A 178 -12.91 -8.37 -15.23
C GLY A 178 -14.35 -8.07 -14.80
N ILE A 179 -14.55 -7.53 -13.59
CA ILE A 179 -15.86 -7.14 -13.05
C ILE A 179 -16.34 -5.84 -13.70
N TYR A 180 -15.42 -4.90 -13.96
CA TYR A 180 -15.72 -3.66 -14.66
C TYR A 180 -14.79 -3.45 -15.86
N ASN A 181 -15.36 -2.99 -16.98
CA ASN A 181 -14.60 -2.46 -18.12
C ASN A 181 -14.22 -0.98 -17.89
N ALA A 182 -13.39 -0.43 -18.78
CA ALA A 182 -12.86 0.92 -18.60
C ALA A 182 -13.94 2.01 -18.74
N ASN A 183 -14.99 1.79 -19.54
CA ASN A 183 -16.10 2.73 -19.70
C ASN A 183 -17.09 2.66 -18.53
N GLU A 184 -17.32 1.50 -17.93
CA GLU A 184 -18.13 1.35 -16.72
C GLU A 184 -17.48 2.04 -15.52
N ILE A 185 -16.14 1.93 -15.36
CA ILE A 185 -15.42 2.70 -14.33
C ILE A 185 -15.53 4.20 -14.61
N ARG A 186 -15.58 4.62 -15.88
CA ARG A 186 -15.76 6.04 -16.23
C ARG A 186 -17.18 6.51 -15.98
N GLU A 187 -18.18 5.69 -16.24
CA GLU A 187 -19.58 5.95 -15.91
C GLU A 187 -19.75 6.10 -14.40
N LEU A 188 -19.15 5.21 -13.59
CA LEU A 188 -19.10 5.31 -12.13
C LEU A 188 -18.38 6.58 -11.63
N GLU A 189 -17.44 7.11 -12.42
CA GLU A 189 -16.74 8.37 -12.15
C GLU A 189 -17.38 9.57 -12.88
N ASN A 190 -18.59 9.43 -13.41
CA ASN A 190 -19.34 10.47 -14.12
C ASN A 190 -18.57 11.09 -15.30
N ARG A 191 -17.83 10.26 -16.05
CA ARG A 191 -17.03 10.63 -17.22
C ARG A 191 -17.61 9.99 -18.48
N ASN A 192 -17.54 10.72 -19.58
CA ASN A 192 -17.96 10.20 -20.88
C ASN A 192 -17.13 8.96 -21.26
N PRO A 193 -17.79 7.95 -21.88
CA PRO A 193 -17.12 6.78 -22.43
C PRO A 193 -16.23 7.18 -23.61
N TYR A 194 -15.29 6.30 -23.96
CA TYR A 194 -14.45 6.44 -25.16
C TYR A 194 -14.45 5.13 -25.96
N ASP A 195 -14.16 5.25 -27.26
CA ASP A 195 -14.17 4.09 -28.16
C ASP A 195 -13.10 3.06 -27.77
N GLY A 196 -13.51 1.79 -27.65
CA GLY A 196 -12.68 0.70 -27.16
C GLY A 196 -12.58 0.54 -25.64
N GLY A 197 -13.29 1.35 -24.84
CA GLY A 197 -13.34 1.25 -23.37
C GLY A 197 -14.31 0.18 -22.82
N ASP A 198 -15.22 -0.35 -23.65
CA ASP A 198 -16.21 -1.36 -23.26
C ASP A 198 -15.65 -2.80 -23.21
N LYS A 199 -14.32 -2.94 -23.35
CA LYS A 199 -13.64 -4.23 -23.34
C LYS A 199 -13.36 -4.67 -21.91
N TYR A 200 -13.94 -5.79 -21.50
CA TYR A 200 -13.57 -6.45 -20.25
C TYR A 200 -12.19 -7.09 -20.41
N THR A 201 -11.29 -6.73 -19.51
CA THR A 201 -9.93 -7.30 -19.44
C THR A 201 -9.84 -8.09 -18.15
N ILE A 202 -9.34 -9.32 -18.18
CA ILE A 202 -8.96 -10.06 -16.97
C ILE A 202 -7.44 -10.22 -16.95
N GLN A 203 -6.84 -10.15 -15.78
CA GLN A 203 -5.47 -10.63 -15.61
C GLN A 203 -5.48 -12.15 -15.75
N LEU A 204 -4.63 -12.69 -16.63
CA LEU A 204 -4.54 -14.11 -16.98
C LEU A 204 -3.82 -14.95 -15.90
N ASN A 205 -4.19 -14.79 -14.62
CA ASN A 205 -3.67 -15.65 -13.55
C ASN A 205 -4.81 -16.35 -12.78
N MET A 206 -4.81 -17.69 -12.91
CA MET A 206 -5.73 -18.74 -12.42
C MET A 206 -6.94 -19.06 -13.32
N GLN A 207 -6.79 -20.09 -14.17
CA GLN A 207 -7.90 -20.72 -14.92
C GLN A 207 -8.08 -22.20 -14.52
N ASP A 208 -9.33 -22.64 -14.48
CA ASP A 208 -9.72 -24.04 -14.33
C ASP A 208 -9.51 -24.81 -15.66
N VAL A 209 -9.04 -26.05 -15.54
CA VAL A 209 -8.57 -26.97 -16.60
C VAL A 209 -9.68 -27.38 -17.59
N GLY A 210 -10.95 -27.08 -17.34
CA GLY A 210 -12.08 -27.48 -18.21
C GLY A 210 -12.45 -26.56 -19.38
N GLN A 211 -11.95 -25.31 -19.46
CA GLN A 211 -12.43 -24.32 -20.46
C GLN A 211 -11.38 -23.81 -21.46
N LEU A 212 -10.15 -24.33 -21.43
CA LEU A 212 -9.07 -23.95 -22.35
C LEU A 212 -9.32 -24.32 -23.83
N GLY A 213 -10.40 -25.02 -24.15
CA GLY A 213 -10.69 -25.53 -25.50
C GLY A 213 -11.47 -24.62 -26.46
N LYS A 214 -11.83 -23.37 -26.10
CA LYS A 214 -12.70 -22.52 -26.94
C LYS A 214 -12.18 -21.11 -27.26
N LEU A 215 -10.87 -20.91 -27.21
CA LEU A 215 -10.23 -19.67 -27.65
C LEU A 215 -9.14 -19.96 -28.69
N VAL A 216 -9.53 -20.47 -29.86
CA VAL A 216 -8.75 -20.26 -31.08
C VAL A 216 -9.71 -20.08 -32.25
N GLY A 217 -9.60 -18.93 -32.90
CA GLY A 217 -10.09 -18.71 -34.26
C GLY A 217 -11.12 -17.60 -34.37
N ASP A 218 -10.67 -16.37 -34.64
CA ASP A 218 -10.75 -15.92 -36.03
C ASP A 218 -9.88 -14.69 -36.31
N SER A 219 -8.84 -14.86 -37.14
CA SER A 219 -8.07 -13.78 -37.80
C SER A 219 -7.27 -14.30 -39.01
N ARG A 220 -7.59 -15.47 -39.59
CA ARG A 220 -6.95 -16.00 -40.81
C ARG A 220 -7.96 -16.80 -41.63
N GLU A 221 -8.08 -16.48 -42.91
CA GLU A 221 -8.98 -17.18 -43.84
C GLU A 221 -8.22 -18.30 -44.58
N LEU A 222 -8.81 -19.49 -44.63
CA LEU A 222 -8.28 -20.68 -45.31
C LEU A 222 -8.89 -20.79 -46.71
N VAL A 223 -8.04 -20.82 -47.74
CA VAL A 223 -8.47 -21.12 -49.12
C VAL A 223 -7.96 -22.49 -49.52
N ILE A 224 -8.88 -23.39 -49.86
CA ILE A 224 -8.57 -24.74 -50.37
C ILE A 224 -8.77 -24.70 -51.88
N LYS A 225 -7.67 -24.87 -52.63
CA LYS A 225 -7.68 -25.11 -54.08
C LYS A 225 -6.65 -26.17 -54.40
N ASP A 226 -7.03 -27.13 -55.24
CA ASP A 226 -6.14 -28.14 -55.81
C ASP A 226 -5.28 -28.91 -54.79
N ASN A 227 -5.88 -29.26 -53.66
CA ASN A 227 -5.31 -30.16 -52.64
C ASN A 227 -4.07 -29.65 -51.87
N GLU A 228 -3.77 -28.34 -51.89
CA GLU A 228 -2.82 -27.71 -50.95
C GLU A 228 -3.49 -26.62 -50.11
N ILE A 229 -3.09 -26.52 -48.83
CA ILE A 229 -3.59 -25.51 -47.88
C ILE A 229 -2.59 -24.35 -47.80
N ARG A 230 -3.00 -23.14 -48.21
CA ARG A 230 -2.21 -21.92 -48.01
C ARG A 230 -2.94 -20.94 -47.09
N VAL A 231 -2.17 -20.35 -46.18
CA VAL A 231 -2.63 -19.35 -45.21
C VAL A 231 -2.05 -17.99 -45.64
N ILE A 232 -2.91 -17.03 -45.99
CA ILE A 232 -2.48 -15.71 -46.48
C ILE A 232 -3.05 -14.61 -45.58
N PRO A 233 -2.27 -13.59 -45.16
CA PRO A 233 -2.78 -12.40 -44.46
C PRO A 233 -3.52 -11.46 -45.41
N LYS A 234 -4.63 -10.84 -44.94
CA LYS A 234 -5.53 -10.02 -45.78
C LYS A 234 -5.04 -8.60 -46.10
N ASN A 235 -3.74 -8.36 -46.21
CA ASN A 235 -3.15 -7.24 -46.96
C ASN A 235 -1.63 -7.38 -46.94
N GLU A 236 -1.08 -7.82 -48.07
CA GLU A 236 0.35 -7.73 -48.35
C GLU A 236 0.70 -6.28 -48.68
N ILE A 237 1.50 -5.63 -47.83
CA ILE A 237 2.50 -4.69 -48.31
C ILE A 237 3.81 -5.47 -48.25
N ALA A 238 4.33 -5.82 -49.43
CA ALA A 238 5.67 -6.34 -49.58
C ALA A 238 6.68 -5.30 -49.07
N ILE A 239 7.12 -5.45 -47.82
CA ILE A 239 8.35 -4.81 -47.36
C ILE A 239 9.45 -5.84 -47.64
N LYS A 240 10.20 -5.61 -48.71
CA LYS A 240 11.54 -6.20 -48.87
C LYS A 240 12.28 -5.97 -47.55
N PRO A 241 13.04 -6.94 -47.01
CA PRO A 241 13.83 -6.71 -45.82
C PRO A 241 14.69 -5.49 -46.09
N VAL A 242 14.44 -4.41 -45.36
CA VAL A 242 15.36 -3.28 -45.34
C VAL A 242 16.63 -3.86 -44.75
N GLU A 243 17.72 -3.85 -45.51
CA GLU A 243 19.05 -4.07 -44.97
C GLU A 243 19.31 -2.96 -43.96
N LEU A 244 18.92 -3.20 -42.70
CA LEU A 244 19.14 -2.26 -41.61
C LEU A 244 20.65 -2.19 -41.38
N ASN A 245 21.21 -0.99 -41.60
CA ASN A 245 22.60 -0.69 -41.31
C ASN A 245 22.92 -1.07 -39.87
N ILE A 246 24.06 -1.73 -39.64
CA ILE A 246 24.56 -2.21 -38.33
C ILE A 246 24.38 -1.17 -37.20
N ASN A 247 24.47 0.13 -37.53
CA ASN A 247 24.28 1.25 -36.60
C ASN A 247 22.89 1.33 -35.95
N GLU A 248 21.81 0.96 -36.64
CA GLU A 248 20.44 1.05 -36.07
C GLU A 248 20.17 -0.08 -35.07
N LYS A 249 20.66 -1.29 -35.36
CA LYS A 249 20.58 -2.44 -34.44
C LYS A 249 21.39 -2.18 -33.18
N GLU A 250 22.59 -1.64 -33.33
CA GLU A 250 23.44 -1.25 -32.20
C GLU A 250 22.77 -0.17 -31.33
N ALA A 251 22.19 0.87 -31.95
CA ALA A 251 21.46 1.90 -31.23
C ALA A 251 20.21 1.35 -30.50
N ARG A 252 19.51 0.38 -31.10
CA ARG A 252 18.39 -0.33 -30.45
C ARG A 252 18.88 -1.11 -29.24
N SER A 253 19.97 -1.85 -29.38
CA SER A 253 20.55 -2.64 -28.28
C SER A 253 20.94 -1.79 -27.08
N ILE A 254 21.54 -0.63 -27.32
CA ILE A 254 21.86 0.34 -26.25
C ILE A 254 20.58 0.86 -25.57
N ARG A 255 19.54 1.20 -26.34
CA ARG A 255 18.25 1.65 -25.76
C ARG A 255 17.60 0.56 -24.91
N SER A 256 17.57 -0.67 -25.41
CA SER A 256 17.00 -1.81 -24.72
C SER A 256 17.73 -2.13 -23.41
N ALA A 257 19.07 -2.13 -23.43
CA ALA A 257 19.88 -2.27 -22.22
C ALA A 257 19.50 -1.21 -21.16
N ASN A 258 19.37 0.06 -21.56
CA ASN A 258 18.95 1.13 -20.65
C ASN A 258 17.49 0.96 -20.16
N THR A 259 16.58 0.45 -21.00
CA THR A 259 15.20 0.13 -20.58
C THR A 259 15.19 -0.98 -19.53
N ARG A 260 15.92 -2.07 -19.72
CA ARG A 260 16.04 -3.14 -18.73
C ARG A 260 16.60 -2.65 -17.40
N THR A 261 17.57 -1.73 -17.42
CA THR A 261 18.07 -1.09 -16.20
C THR A 261 17.01 -0.23 -15.50
N ARG A 262 16.17 0.49 -16.26
CA ARG A 262 15.01 1.21 -15.68
C ARG A 262 13.98 0.26 -15.10
N LEU A 263 13.69 -0.86 -15.78
CA LEU A 263 12.80 -1.90 -15.27
C LEU A 263 13.34 -2.51 -13.97
N ALA A 264 14.64 -2.83 -13.90
CA ALA A 264 15.27 -3.31 -12.67
C ALA A 264 15.03 -2.36 -11.49
N LYS A 265 15.22 -1.06 -11.72
CA LYS A 265 14.96 -0.02 -10.70
C LYS A 265 13.47 0.11 -10.33
N ALA A 266 12.56 -0.05 -11.29
CA ALA A 266 11.13 0.04 -11.04
C ALA A 266 10.62 -1.14 -10.19
N TYR A 267 11.17 -2.34 -10.41
CA TYR A 267 10.78 -3.55 -9.70
C TYR A 267 11.53 -3.76 -8.38
N SER A 268 12.64 -3.05 -8.12
CA SER A 268 13.47 -3.26 -6.92
C SER A 268 12.67 -3.12 -5.61
N GLY A 269 11.73 -2.17 -5.53
CA GLY A 269 10.87 -2.00 -4.35
C GLY A 269 9.94 -3.19 -4.10
N LEU A 270 9.48 -3.89 -5.14
CA LEU A 270 8.66 -5.09 -4.99
C LEU A 270 9.50 -6.25 -4.44
N PHE A 271 10.72 -6.42 -4.96
CA PHE A 271 11.67 -7.40 -4.43
C PHE A 271 12.04 -7.09 -2.98
N GLU A 272 12.32 -5.83 -2.65
CA GLU A 272 12.66 -5.40 -1.29
C GLU A 272 11.55 -5.73 -0.28
N ASN A 273 10.28 -5.50 -0.65
CA ASN A 273 9.14 -5.85 0.18
C ASN A 273 9.02 -7.36 0.41
N VAL A 274 9.24 -8.16 -0.63
CA VAL A 274 9.23 -9.63 -0.53
C VAL A 274 10.36 -10.10 0.37
N VAL A 275 11.60 -9.66 0.12
CA VAL A 275 12.78 -10.03 0.91
C VAL A 275 12.64 -9.61 2.38
N THR A 276 12.04 -8.45 2.65
CA THR A 276 11.72 -8.02 4.02
C THR A 276 10.81 -9.02 4.73
N ARG A 277 9.77 -9.54 4.06
CA ARG A 277 8.89 -10.57 4.64
C ARG A 277 9.64 -11.88 4.90
N LEU A 278 10.52 -12.27 3.97
CA LEU A 278 11.34 -13.48 4.12
C LEU A 278 12.25 -13.38 5.35
N ILE A 279 12.99 -12.28 5.48
CA ILE A 279 13.93 -12.07 6.59
C ILE A 279 13.19 -11.99 7.94
N LYS A 280 12.05 -11.31 8.01
CA LYS A 280 11.26 -11.24 9.24
C LYS A 280 10.81 -12.62 9.72
N ARG A 281 10.31 -13.45 8.79
CA ARG A 281 9.91 -14.83 9.11
C ARG A 281 11.10 -15.69 9.51
N GLU A 282 12.18 -15.59 8.75
CA GLU A 282 13.43 -16.30 9.03
C GLU A 282 14.00 -15.93 10.40
N ARG A 283 14.07 -14.64 10.72
CA ARG A 283 14.47 -14.14 12.05
C ARG A 283 13.61 -14.77 13.13
N ALA A 284 12.28 -14.71 13.01
CA ALA A 284 11.38 -15.20 14.04
C ALA A 284 11.57 -16.71 14.32
N GLU A 285 11.62 -17.53 13.28
CA GLU A 285 11.72 -18.99 13.41
C GLU A 285 13.13 -19.42 13.82
N VAL A 286 14.19 -18.86 13.20
CA VAL A 286 15.58 -19.19 13.55
C VAL A 286 15.91 -18.74 14.98
N MET A 287 15.46 -17.56 15.41
CA MET A 287 15.67 -17.11 16.79
C MET A 287 14.90 -17.96 17.80
N SER A 288 13.70 -18.45 17.45
CA SER A 288 12.97 -19.41 18.29
C SER A 288 13.75 -20.72 18.44
N ILE A 289 14.27 -21.26 17.33
CA ILE A 289 15.11 -22.46 17.33
C ILE A 289 16.37 -22.23 18.18
N ALA A 290 17.07 -21.12 17.98
CA ALA A 290 18.30 -20.77 18.70
C ALA A 290 18.06 -20.68 20.21
N ASN A 291 17.03 -19.94 20.64
CA ASN A 291 16.67 -19.84 22.05
C ASN A 291 16.36 -21.21 22.65
N SER A 292 15.62 -22.07 21.94
CA SER A 292 15.28 -23.40 22.44
C SER A 292 16.50 -24.33 22.61
N CYS A 293 17.52 -24.20 21.75
CA CYS A 293 18.67 -25.12 21.73
C CYS A 293 19.81 -24.64 22.65
N PHE A 294 20.16 -23.35 22.59
CA PHE A 294 21.32 -22.83 23.31
C PHE A 294 21.04 -22.53 24.78
N THR A 295 19.79 -22.23 25.16
CA THR A 295 19.42 -22.16 26.59
C THR A 295 19.52 -23.53 27.28
N ASN A 296 19.31 -24.62 26.53
CA ASN A 296 19.40 -26.00 27.03
C ASN A 296 20.78 -26.65 26.80
N ARG A 297 21.78 -25.91 26.28
CA ARG A 297 23.15 -26.38 25.97
C ARG A 297 23.23 -27.53 24.96
N ASP A 298 22.27 -27.65 24.06
CA ASP A 298 22.27 -28.70 23.02
C ASP A 298 22.64 -28.10 21.65
N ASN A 299 23.95 -28.05 21.40
CA ASN A 299 24.50 -27.47 20.17
C ASN A 299 24.24 -28.33 18.92
N GLN A 300 24.12 -29.66 19.08
CA GLN A 300 23.93 -30.58 17.97
C GLN A 300 22.48 -30.50 17.45
N LEU A 301 21.51 -30.36 18.37
CA LEU A 301 20.10 -30.19 18.04
C LEU A 301 19.80 -28.93 17.23
N PHE A 302 20.60 -27.86 17.38
CA PHE A 302 20.42 -26.63 16.61
C PHE A 302 20.59 -26.87 15.10
N GLY A 303 21.64 -27.57 14.70
CA GLY A 303 21.92 -27.85 13.28
C GLY A 303 20.79 -28.65 12.64
N GLU A 304 20.34 -29.72 13.28
CA GLU A 304 19.24 -30.57 12.77
C GLU A 304 17.92 -29.79 12.62
N LYS A 305 17.58 -28.93 13.59
CA LYS A 305 16.38 -28.09 13.51
C LYS A 305 16.51 -26.99 12.45
N LEU A 306 17.70 -26.40 12.29
CA LEU A 306 17.95 -25.41 11.25
C LEU A 306 17.84 -26.02 9.86
N ASP A 307 18.35 -27.23 9.69
CA ASP A 307 18.24 -28.01 8.45
C ASP A 307 16.78 -28.21 8.06
N LYS A 308 15.98 -28.72 9.01
CA LYS A 308 14.54 -28.90 8.82
C LYS A 308 13.81 -27.59 8.51
N PHE A 309 14.13 -26.51 9.23
CA PHE A 309 13.55 -25.19 8.95
C PHE A 309 13.77 -24.78 7.49
N TYR A 310 15.00 -24.88 6.97
CA TYR A 310 15.27 -24.51 5.57
C TYR A 310 14.71 -25.49 4.53
N GLU A 311 14.34 -26.70 4.92
CA GLU A 311 13.56 -27.59 4.06
C GLU A 311 12.11 -27.11 3.93
N ASP A 312 11.46 -26.82 5.06
CA ASP A 312 10.07 -26.36 5.11
C ASP A 312 9.93 -24.91 4.56
N PHE A 313 10.94 -24.08 4.77
CA PHE A 313 10.95 -22.67 4.36
C PHE A 313 10.94 -22.47 2.83
N LYS A 314 11.36 -23.48 2.05
CA LYS A 314 11.38 -23.40 0.57
C LYS A 314 10.01 -23.16 -0.03
N GLU A 315 8.97 -23.79 0.51
CA GLU A 315 7.61 -23.60 0.01
C GLU A 315 7.16 -22.15 0.24
N PHE A 316 7.42 -21.60 1.42
CA PHE A 316 7.13 -20.21 1.71
C PHE A 316 7.94 -19.24 0.83
N LEU A 317 9.24 -19.50 0.66
CA LEU A 317 10.10 -18.73 -0.25
C LEU A 317 9.50 -18.66 -1.64
N ASN A 318 9.13 -19.81 -2.19
CA ASN A 318 8.56 -19.94 -3.52
C ASN A 318 7.25 -19.15 -3.65
N ILE A 319 6.31 -19.34 -2.71
CA ILE A 319 5.01 -18.63 -2.70
C ILE A 319 5.22 -17.11 -2.65
N GLN A 320 6.18 -16.63 -1.87
CA GLN A 320 6.41 -15.20 -1.72
C GLN A 320 7.12 -14.57 -2.92
N THR A 321 8.01 -15.30 -3.59
CA THR A 321 8.92 -14.75 -4.60
C THR A 321 8.51 -15.04 -6.04
N LYS A 322 7.82 -16.16 -6.29
CA LYS A 322 7.37 -16.54 -7.62
C LYS A 322 6.57 -15.45 -8.34
N PRO A 323 5.59 -14.77 -7.72
CA PRO A 323 4.83 -13.73 -8.42
C PRO A 323 5.70 -12.56 -8.90
N VAL A 324 6.65 -12.10 -8.06
CA VAL A 324 7.50 -10.96 -8.41
C VAL A 324 8.57 -11.37 -9.42
N ILE A 325 9.12 -12.58 -9.32
CA ILE A 325 10.09 -13.12 -10.26
C ILE A 325 9.45 -13.33 -11.64
N SER A 326 8.30 -13.98 -11.72
CA SER A 326 7.59 -14.20 -12.98
C SER A 326 7.22 -12.89 -13.67
N THR A 327 6.55 -11.98 -12.96
CA THR A 327 6.12 -10.71 -13.55
C THR A 327 7.30 -9.88 -14.06
N TYR A 328 8.40 -9.87 -13.32
CA TYR A 328 9.60 -9.15 -13.73
C TYR A 328 10.33 -9.85 -14.88
N ALA A 329 10.39 -11.18 -14.88
CA ALA A 329 10.95 -11.96 -15.98
C ALA A 329 10.18 -11.70 -17.28
N ASP A 330 8.84 -11.68 -17.25
CA ASP A 330 8.02 -11.39 -18.42
C ASP A 330 8.30 -10.00 -18.98
N ALA A 331 8.39 -8.98 -18.11
CA ALA A 331 8.70 -7.62 -18.52
C ALA A 331 10.08 -7.50 -19.20
N ILE A 332 11.08 -8.23 -18.68
CA ILE A 332 12.42 -8.29 -19.30
C ILE A 332 12.37 -9.06 -20.62
N ALA A 333 11.64 -10.16 -20.67
CA ALA A 333 11.54 -11.00 -21.85
C ALA A 333 10.91 -10.24 -23.02
N ILE A 334 9.87 -9.45 -22.75
CA ILE A 334 9.24 -8.57 -23.75
C ILE A 334 10.27 -7.59 -24.32
N GLU A 335 11.03 -6.90 -23.46
CA GLU A 335 12.04 -5.92 -23.91
C GLU A 335 13.19 -6.61 -24.68
N ALA A 336 13.67 -7.76 -24.18
CA ALA A 336 14.73 -8.52 -24.84
C ALA A 336 14.29 -9.14 -26.17
N ALA A 337 13.03 -9.59 -26.27
CA ALA A 337 12.45 -10.14 -27.49
C ALA A 337 12.25 -9.05 -28.53
N ASP A 338 11.79 -7.86 -28.12
CA ASP A 338 11.74 -6.70 -29.00
C ASP A 338 13.13 -6.38 -29.56
N GLU A 339 14.17 -6.32 -28.72
CA GLU A 339 15.56 -6.03 -29.17
C GLU A 339 16.04 -6.89 -30.35
N VAL A 340 15.60 -8.15 -30.41
CA VAL A 340 15.96 -9.13 -31.45
C VAL A 340 14.83 -9.45 -32.42
N GLU A 341 13.71 -8.72 -32.36
CA GLU A 341 12.51 -8.89 -33.21
C GLU A 341 11.87 -10.28 -33.13
N LEU A 342 12.00 -10.94 -31.98
CA LEU A 342 11.40 -12.24 -31.74
C LEU A 342 9.93 -12.07 -31.35
N LYS A 343 9.02 -12.59 -32.19
CA LYS A 343 7.56 -12.44 -31.98
C LYS A 343 6.96 -13.50 -31.06
N ASP A 344 7.45 -14.73 -31.18
CA ASP A 344 6.94 -15.89 -30.44
C ASP A 344 8.06 -16.48 -29.59
N TYR A 345 7.84 -16.55 -28.28
CA TYR A 345 8.77 -17.15 -27.32
C TYR A 345 8.01 -17.67 -26.11
N ASP A 346 8.61 -18.64 -25.43
CA ASP A 346 8.13 -19.17 -24.15
C ASP A 346 9.34 -19.24 -23.21
N ILE A 347 9.21 -18.58 -22.06
CA ILE A 347 10.21 -18.57 -21.00
C ILE A 347 9.70 -19.19 -19.70
N ASP A 348 8.49 -19.75 -19.66
CA ASP A 348 7.84 -20.21 -18.43
C ASP A 348 8.68 -21.27 -17.72
N ARG A 349 9.15 -22.27 -18.48
CA ARG A 349 10.05 -23.30 -17.96
C ARG A 349 11.36 -22.70 -17.43
N PHE A 350 11.92 -21.72 -18.13
CA PHE A 350 13.14 -21.04 -17.70
C PHE A 350 12.90 -20.28 -16.39
N THR A 351 11.79 -19.55 -16.28
CA THR A 351 11.39 -18.80 -15.09
C THR A 351 11.19 -19.72 -13.89
N ASP A 352 10.54 -20.87 -14.08
CA ASP A 352 10.37 -21.89 -13.03
C ASP A 352 11.71 -22.50 -12.58
N ASP A 353 12.62 -22.76 -13.51
CA ASP A 353 13.96 -23.26 -13.17
C ASP A 353 14.82 -22.19 -12.50
N TYR A 354 14.66 -20.92 -12.89
CA TYR A 354 15.27 -19.78 -12.21
C TYR A 354 14.76 -19.64 -10.77
N GLN A 355 13.44 -19.76 -10.57
CA GLN A 355 12.82 -19.73 -9.25
C GLN A 355 13.40 -20.81 -8.33
N LYS A 356 13.48 -22.06 -8.79
CA LYS A 356 14.10 -23.15 -8.02
C LYS A 356 15.56 -22.85 -7.67
N ALA A 357 16.30 -22.28 -8.62
CA ALA A 357 17.69 -21.88 -8.40
C ALA A 357 17.80 -20.73 -7.39
N PHE A 358 16.88 -19.77 -7.41
CA PHE A 358 16.78 -18.70 -6.42
C PHE A 358 16.52 -19.29 -5.02
N ASP A 359 15.50 -20.13 -4.88
CA ASP A 359 15.13 -20.76 -3.60
C ASP A 359 16.32 -21.51 -3.00
N TYR A 360 17.02 -22.30 -3.81
CA TYR A 360 18.22 -23.02 -3.38
C TYR A 360 19.37 -22.09 -2.98
N ARG A 361 19.67 -21.04 -3.78
CA ARG A 361 20.73 -20.07 -3.47
C ARG A 361 20.45 -19.35 -2.16
N TYR A 362 19.23 -18.84 -2.00
CA TYR A 362 18.80 -18.09 -0.82
C TYR A 362 18.96 -18.95 0.45
N SER A 363 18.35 -20.14 0.47
CA SER A 363 18.41 -21.03 1.64
C SER A 363 19.84 -21.45 1.95
N LYS A 364 20.64 -21.80 0.93
CA LYS A 364 22.02 -22.26 1.13
C LYS A 364 22.91 -21.17 1.72
N GLU A 365 22.82 -19.94 1.18
CA GLU A 365 23.62 -18.81 1.65
C GLU A 365 23.27 -18.44 3.09
N HIS A 366 21.97 -18.26 3.38
CA HIS A 366 21.52 -17.86 4.70
C HIS A 366 21.82 -18.92 5.77
N LYS A 367 21.52 -20.19 5.48
CA LYS A 367 21.86 -21.32 6.35
C LYS A 367 23.35 -21.40 6.62
N GLY A 368 24.17 -21.31 5.58
CA GLY A 368 25.63 -21.36 5.70
C GLY A 368 26.18 -20.22 6.54
N ARG A 369 25.62 -19.01 6.39
CA ARG A 369 26.01 -17.84 7.16
C ARG A 369 25.65 -17.98 8.64
N ILE A 370 24.43 -18.41 8.96
CA ILE A 370 23.98 -18.68 10.34
C ILE A 370 24.85 -19.76 10.98
N THR A 371 25.08 -20.87 10.28
CA THR A 371 25.90 -22.00 10.77
C THR A 371 27.32 -21.53 11.10
N ASN A 372 27.93 -20.73 10.22
CA ASN A 372 29.28 -20.20 10.43
C ASN A 372 29.34 -19.23 11.62
N ILE A 373 28.34 -18.36 11.77
CA ILE A 373 28.26 -17.40 12.89
C ILE A 373 28.12 -18.14 14.22
N VAL A 374 27.24 -19.13 14.28
CA VAL A 374 27.04 -19.96 15.48
C VAL A 374 28.31 -20.73 15.83
N ALA A 375 28.95 -21.38 14.84
CA ALA A 375 30.20 -22.11 15.06
C ALA A 375 31.29 -21.20 15.64
N LYS A 376 31.48 -20.01 15.05
CA LYS A 376 32.42 -19.01 15.57
C LYS A 376 32.06 -18.48 16.95
N ALA A 377 30.78 -18.33 17.27
CA ALA A 377 30.36 -17.90 18.60
C ALA A 377 30.75 -18.96 19.65
N ILE A 378 30.51 -20.23 19.36
CA ILE A 378 30.87 -21.37 20.22
C ILE A 378 32.40 -21.45 20.40
N GLU A 379 33.17 -21.40 19.30
CA GLU A 379 34.64 -21.43 19.35
C GLU A 379 35.24 -20.30 20.20
N ASN A 380 34.61 -19.13 20.22
CA ASN A 380 35.06 -17.96 20.97
C ASN A 380 34.41 -17.81 22.35
N ASN A 381 33.71 -18.83 22.86
CA ASN A 381 32.97 -18.79 24.13
C ASN A 381 32.00 -17.59 24.26
N LYS A 382 31.36 -17.20 23.15
CA LYS A 382 30.32 -16.16 23.10
C LYS A 382 28.93 -16.80 23.06
N ASN A 383 27.92 -16.09 23.56
CA ASN A 383 26.53 -16.52 23.49
C ASN A 383 26.04 -16.52 22.02
N PRO A 384 25.72 -17.68 21.40
CA PRO A 384 25.29 -17.72 20.00
C PRO A 384 24.00 -16.96 19.73
N VAL A 385 23.08 -16.90 20.70
CA VAL A 385 21.80 -16.18 20.56
C VAL A 385 22.05 -14.69 20.36
N GLU A 386 22.86 -14.07 21.22
CA GLU A 386 23.20 -12.64 21.12
C GLU A 386 23.94 -12.28 19.83
N VAL A 387 24.79 -13.19 19.32
CA VAL A 387 25.50 -12.97 18.05
C VAL A 387 24.52 -13.08 16.87
N LEU A 388 23.58 -14.02 16.91
CA LEU A 388 22.53 -14.14 15.90
C LEU A 388 21.58 -12.95 15.89
N GLU A 389 21.18 -12.43 17.06
CA GLU A 389 20.34 -11.23 17.15
C GLU A 389 20.98 -10.06 16.41
N LYS A 390 22.25 -9.78 16.67
CA LYS A 390 23.00 -8.71 16.01
C LYS A 390 23.13 -8.92 14.50
N GLU A 391 23.31 -10.17 14.06
CA GLU A 391 23.35 -10.47 12.64
C GLU A 391 21.97 -10.23 11.98
N PHE A 392 20.88 -10.68 12.60
CA PHE A 392 19.53 -10.47 12.08
C PHE A 392 19.11 -9.00 12.10
N ASP A 393 19.52 -8.22 13.10
CA ASP A 393 19.34 -6.75 13.09
C ASP A 393 20.01 -6.13 11.86
N SER A 394 21.25 -6.53 11.56
CA SER A 394 21.94 -6.07 10.36
C SER A 394 21.29 -6.59 9.07
N TRP A 395 20.69 -7.77 9.08
CA TRP A 395 20.01 -8.32 7.90
C TRP A 395 18.73 -7.56 7.61
N GLU A 396 17.90 -7.30 8.62
CA GLU A 396 16.67 -6.52 8.45
C GLU A 396 16.94 -5.11 7.91
N GLU A 397 18.05 -4.50 8.30
CA GLU A 397 18.44 -3.17 7.81
C GLU A 397 18.98 -3.19 6.37
N LYS A 398 19.82 -4.18 6.01
CA LYS A 398 20.66 -4.08 4.80
C LYS A 398 20.34 -5.09 3.71
N LYS A 399 19.95 -6.32 4.08
CA LYS A 399 19.75 -7.39 3.08
C LYS A 399 18.59 -7.13 2.12
N PRO A 400 17.43 -6.58 2.52
CA PRO A 400 16.34 -6.30 1.57
C PRO A 400 16.79 -5.49 0.36
N GLU A 401 17.50 -4.39 0.59
CA GLU A 401 18.02 -3.52 -0.47
C GLU A 401 19.15 -4.19 -1.27
N GLN A 402 20.06 -4.90 -0.59
CA GLN A 402 21.19 -5.57 -1.25
C GLN A 402 20.71 -6.69 -2.18
N VAL A 403 19.85 -7.58 -1.68
CA VAL A 403 19.30 -8.71 -2.45
C VAL A 403 18.43 -8.19 -3.58
N SER A 404 17.59 -7.17 -3.36
CA SER A 404 16.72 -6.64 -4.40
C SER A 404 17.52 -6.04 -5.57
N LYS A 405 18.56 -5.24 -5.28
CA LYS A 405 19.42 -4.65 -6.31
C LYS A 405 20.22 -5.70 -7.07
N GLU A 406 20.75 -6.71 -6.39
CA GLU A 406 21.50 -7.76 -7.06
C GLU A 406 20.60 -8.65 -7.91
N GLU A 407 19.46 -9.09 -7.36
CA GLU A 407 18.62 -10.09 -8.00
C GLU A 407 17.87 -9.53 -9.21
N THR A 408 17.43 -8.27 -9.16
CA THR A 408 16.82 -7.62 -10.33
C THR A 408 17.77 -7.58 -11.53
N VAL A 409 19.04 -7.24 -11.31
CA VAL A 409 20.06 -7.23 -12.38
C VAL A 409 20.36 -8.67 -12.85
N LYS A 410 20.37 -9.63 -11.92
CA LYS A 410 20.63 -11.04 -12.23
C LYS A 410 19.52 -11.65 -13.07
N ILE A 411 18.26 -11.41 -12.73
CA ILE A 411 17.09 -11.84 -13.50
C ILE A 411 17.12 -11.18 -14.87
N ALA A 412 17.36 -9.86 -14.94
CA ALA A 412 17.44 -9.14 -16.22
C ALA A 412 18.44 -9.78 -17.18
N GLY A 413 19.65 -10.06 -16.70
CA GLY A 413 20.69 -10.70 -17.49
C GLY A 413 20.35 -12.15 -17.88
N ALA A 414 19.82 -12.94 -16.94
CA ALA A 414 19.51 -14.35 -17.16
C ALA A 414 18.36 -14.53 -18.17
N VAL A 415 17.29 -13.77 -18.03
CA VAL A 415 16.12 -13.80 -18.95
C VAL A 415 16.52 -13.29 -20.33
N SER A 416 17.26 -12.18 -20.41
CA SER A 416 17.74 -11.66 -21.71
C SER A 416 18.59 -12.72 -22.42
N LEU A 417 19.49 -13.39 -21.69
CA LEU A 417 20.30 -14.48 -22.24
C LEU A 417 19.44 -15.64 -22.76
N ALA A 418 18.39 -16.02 -22.03
CA ALA A 418 17.47 -17.07 -22.46
C ALA A 418 16.75 -16.70 -23.76
N VAL A 419 16.19 -15.48 -23.82
CA VAL A 419 15.50 -14.96 -25.02
C VAL A 419 16.45 -14.89 -26.21
N TYR A 420 17.68 -14.41 -26.03
CA TYR A 420 18.68 -14.36 -27.09
C TYR A 420 19.08 -15.74 -27.61
N LYS A 421 19.14 -16.75 -26.73
CA LYS A 421 19.37 -18.14 -27.15
C LYS A 421 18.20 -18.66 -27.99
N ILE A 422 16.96 -18.36 -27.62
CA ILE A 422 15.76 -18.72 -28.40
C ILE A 422 15.78 -18.03 -29.76
N ALA A 423 16.16 -16.75 -29.81
CA ALA A 423 16.28 -15.97 -31.03
C ALA A 423 17.47 -16.36 -31.94
N GLY A 424 18.35 -17.26 -31.49
CA GLY A 424 19.52 -17.69 -32.27
C GLY A 424 20.67 -16.67 -32.32
N VAL A 425 20.74 -15.74 -31.37
CA VAL A 425 21.89 -14.83 -31.22
C VAL A 425 23.15 -15.65 -30.93
N THR A 426 24.27 -15.32 -31.58
CA THR A 426 25.52 -16.10 -31.44
C THR A 426 26.59 -15.39 -30.60
N LYS A 427 26.53 -14.07 -30.49
CA LYS A 427 27.49 -13.24 -29.75
C LYS A 427 26.79 -12.25 -28.84
N LEU A 428 27.37 -12.04 -27.68
CA LEU A 428 26.91 -11.09 -26.68
C LEU A 428 27.95 -10.01 -26.47
N VAL A 429 27.48 -8.82 -26.15
CA VAL A 429 28.31 -7.69 -25.72
C VAL A 429 27.85 -7.21 -24.35
N TRP A 430 28.81 -6.95 -23.47
CA TRP A 430 28.54 -6.40 -22.15
C TRP A 430 28.31 -4.89 -22.26
N ARG A 431 27.28 -4.39 -21.57
CA ARG A 431 26.86 -2.99 -21.63
C ARG A 431 26.85 -2.38 -20.24
N ASN A 432 27.68 -1.38 -20.05
CA ASN A 432 27.63 -0.52 -18.88
C ASN A 432 26.56 0.57 -19.06
N THR A 433 25.44 0.42 -18.35
CA THR A 433 24.33 1.38 -18.40
C THR A 433 24.29 2.31 -17.19
N GLY A 434 25.33 2.32 -16.36
CA GLY A 434 25.43 3.17 -15.17
C GLY A 434 25.99 4.55 -15.49
N SER A 435 25.45 5.59 -14.87
CA SER A 435 25.98 6.97 -14.98
C SER A 435 27.24 7.21 -14.14
N LYS A 436 27.46 6.39 -13.11
CA LYS A 436 28.69 6.33 -12.31
C LYS A 436 29.26 4.93 -12.43
N SER A 437 30.17 4.77 -13.37
CA SER A 437 30.80 3.49 -13.67
C SER A 437 31.96 3.23 -12.72
N CYS A 438 32.09 1.98 -12.27
CA CYS A 438 33.26 1.53 -11.52
C CYS A 438 34.28 0.91 -12.49
N PRO A 439 35.57 0.82 -12.10
CA PRO A 439 36.62 0.26 -12.96
C PRO A 439 36.31 -1.14 -13.50
N TYR A 440 35.57 -1.96 -12.73
CA TYR A 440 35.15 -3.29 -13.18
C TYR A 440 34.11 -3.27 -14.30
N CYS A 441 33.14 -2.37 -14.21
CA CYS A 441 32.09 -2.24 -15.22
C CYS A 441 32.65 -1.62 -16.51
N GLU A 442 33.55 -0.64 -16.39
CA GLU A 442 34.23 -0.01 -17.53
C GLU A 442 35.11 -1.00 -18.30
N ALA A 443 35.88 -1.83 -17.58
CA ALA A 443 36.75 -2.82 -18.19
C ALA A 443 36.01 -3.93 -18.95
N LEU A 444 34.73 -4.15 -18.64
CA LEU A 444 33.89 -5.09 -19.38
C LEU A 444 33.06 -4.43 -20.47
N ASP A 445 32.83 -3.12 -20.42
CA ASP A 445 31.97 -2.46 -21.39
C ASP A 445 32.48 -2.65 -22.83
N GLY A 446 31.58 -3.06 -23.73
CA GLY A 446 31.92 -3.38 -25.11
C GLY A 446 32.66 -4.71 -25.32
N LYS A 447 33.02 -5.45 -24.26
CA LYS A 447 33.61 -6.79 -24.40
C LYS A 447 32.61 -7.71 -25.09
N ILE A 448 33.06 -8.49 -26.07
CA ILE A 448 32.24 -9.44 -26.83
C ILE A 448 32.68 -10.88 -26.53
N VAL A 449 31.71 -11.78 -26.35
CA VAL A 449 31.92 -13.23 -26.20
C VAL A 449 30.88 -14.02 -26.99
N GLY A 450 31.14 -15.30 -27.27
CA GLY A 450 30.11 -16.20 -27.78
C GLY A 450 28.96 -16.39 -26.78
N ILE A 451 27.74 -16.66 -27.25
CA ILE A 451 26.55 -16.79 -26.37
C ILE A 451 26.63 -17.94 -25.35
N GLN A 452 27.54 -18.91 -25.57
CA GLN A 452 27.83 -20.00 -24.63
C GLN A 452 29.13 -19.80 -23.86
N GLU A 453 29.86 -18.71 -24.10
CA GLU A 453 31.11 -18.37 -23.43
C GLU A 453 30.87 -17.37 -22.30
N SER A 454 31.64 -17.49 -21.21
CA SER A 454 31.60 -16.54 -20.11
C SER A 454 32.46 -15.31 -20.41
N PHE A 455 31.97 -14.11 -20.06
CA PHE A 455 32.77 -12.88 -20.06
C PHE A 455 33.98 -12.98 -19.15
N ILE A 456 33.84 -13.69 -18.03
CA ILE A 456 34.94 -13.97 -17.11
C ILE A 456 34.83 -15.44 -16.65
N PRO A 457 35.89 -16.26 -16.85
CA PRO A 457 35.89 -17.65 -16.44
C PRO A 457 36.03 -17.81 -14.92
N VAL A 458 35.55 -18.95 -14.42
CA VAL A 458 35.64 -19.34 -13.00
C VAL A 458 37.10 -19.38 -12.54
N GLY A 459 37.35 -18.94 -11.30
CA GLY A 459 38.67 -19.02 -10.69
C GLY A 459 39.67 -17.95 -11.15
N SER A 460 39.28 -17.10 -12.10
CA SER A 460 40.08 -15.92 -12.46
C SER A 460 40.07 -14.88 -11.33
N GLN A 461 41.21 -14.20 -11.14
CA GLN A 461 41.30 -12.99 -10.33
C GLN A 461 41.12 -11.79 -11.26
N PHE A 462 39.90 -11.28 -11.36
CA PHE A 462 39.61 -10.14 -12.23
C PHE A 462 39.92 -8.83 -11.50
N LYS A 463 41.03 -8.19 -11.86
CA LYS A 463 41.44 -6.88 -11.34
C LYS A 463 41.79 -5.96 -12.51
N PRO A 464 40.85 -5.13 -12.99
CA PRO A 464 41.16 -4.12 -13.98
C PRO A 464 41.94 -2.95 -13.38
N ASP A 465 42.56 -2.15 -14.25
CA ASP A 465 43.30 -0.96 -13.82
C ASP A 465 42.37 0.01 -13.08
N GLY A 466 42.82 0.54 -11.94
CA GLY A 466 42.03 1.42 -11.07
C GLY A 466 41.10 0.71 -10.08
N ALA A 467 40.99 -0.63 -10.11
CA ALA A 467 40.27 -1.37 -9.06
C ALA A 467 41.13 -1.62 -7.81
N ASP A 468 40.55 -1.40 -6.63
CA ASP A 468 41.25 -1.56 -5.35
C ASP A 468 41.65 -3.02 -5.06
N LEU A 469 40.74 -3.98 -5.30
CA LEU A 469 40.90 -5.39 -4.96
C LEU A 469 40.53 -6.30 -6.14
N PRO A 470 41.14 -7.49 -6.30
CA PRO A 470 40.67 -8.45 -7.29
C PRO A 470 39.28 -8.98 -6.93
N LEU A 471 38.37 -9.05 -7.91
CA LEU A 471 37.12 -9.76 -7.75
C LEU A 471 37.37 -11.27 -7.89
N LYS A 472 36.90 -12.02 -6.89
CA LYS A 472 36.88 -13.47 -6.93
C LYS A 472 35.65 -13.95 -7.69
N ILE A 473 35.86 -14.76 -8.73
CA ILE A 473 34.79 -15.27 -9.59
C ILE A 473 34.49 -16.72 -9.23
N ASP A 474 33.47 -16.91 -8.38
CA ASP A 474 33.07 -18.23 -7.89
C ASP A 474 32.16 -19.01 -8.87
N SER A 475 31.68 -18.37 -9.95
CA SER A 475 30.85 -18.98 -10.99
C SER A 475 31.04 -18.26 -12.34
N PRO A 476 30.85 -18.95 -13.49
CA PRO A 476 31.14 -18.36 -14.80
C PRO A 476 30.20 -17.18 -15.05
N LYS A 477 30.77 -16.03 -15.40
CA LYS A 477 29.98 -14.80 -15.59
C LYS A 477 29.47 -14.72 -17.03
N MET A 478 28.25 -15.23 -17.23
CA MET A 478 27.54 -15.18 -18.52
C MET A 478 26.78 -13.86 -18.73
N HIS A 479 26.41 -13.19 -17.64
CA HIS A 479 25.67 -11.93 -17.64
C HIS A 479 25.93 -11.17 -16.33
N ALA A 480 25.44 -9.92 -16.25
CA ALA A 480 25.45 -9.11 -15.04
C ALA A 480 24.53 -9.69 -13.94
N PRO A 481 24.75 -9.42 -12.64
CA PRO A 481 25.75 -8.52 -12.09
C PRO A 481 27.13 -9.18 -11.94
N LEU A 482 28.17 -8.36 -12.08
CA LEU A 482 29.54 -8.77 -11.78
C LEU A 482 29.81 -8.76 -10.26
N HIS A 483 29.33 -7.72 -9.57
CA HIS A 483 29.48 -7.49 -8.12
C HIS A 483 28.21 -6.79 -7.58
N GLY A 484 28.10 -6.66 -6.26
CA GLY A 484 27.01 -5.94 -5.62
C GLY A 484 26.92 -4.48 -6.09
N GLY A 485 25.72 -4.02 -6.44
CA GLY A 485 25.49 -2.67 -6.97
C GLY A 485 25.79 -2.47 -8.47
N CYS A 486 26.21 -3.52 -9.18
CA CYS A 486 26.37 -3.47 -10.64
C CYS A 486 25.02 -3.28 -11.32
N VAL A 487 24.93 -2.36 -12.29
CA VAL A 487 23.72 -2.10 -13.08
C VAL A 487 23.91 -2.43 -14.57
N CYS A 488 24.97 -3.16 -14.91
CA CYS A 488 25.28 -3.53 -16.29
C CYS A 488 24.25 -4.50 -16.87
N GLN A 489 24.24 -4.60 -18.20
CA GLN A 489 23.37 -5.48 -18.97
C GLN A 489 24.18 -6.22 -20.04
N ILE A 490 23.52 -7.15 -20.72
CA ILE A 490 24.03 -7.76 -21.94
C ILE A 490 23.12 -7.43 -23.11
N SER A 491 23.69 -7.35 -24.31
CA SER A 491 22.97 -7.18 -25.58
C SER A 491 23.53 -8.12 -26.64
N PRO A 492 22.81 -8.39 -27.73
CA PRO A 492 23.35 -9.01 -28.93
C PRO A 492 24.47 -8.16 -29.51
N SER A 493 25.51 -8.80 -30.03
CA SER A 493 26.50 -8.17 -30.91
C SER A 493 26.12 -8.50 -32.35
N TRP A 494 25.97 -7.47 -33.19
CA TRP A 494 25.55 -7.59 -34.59
C TRP A 494 26.73 -7.67 -35.56
#